data_AF-A0A4Y9IJI5-F1
#
_entry.id   AF-A0A4Y9IJI5-F1
#
_cell.length_a   1.000
_cell.length_b   1.000
_cell.length_c   1.000
_cell.angle_alpha   90.00
_cell.angle_beta   90.00
_cell.angle_gamma   90.00
#
_symmetry.space_group_name_H-M   'P 1'
#
loop_
_entity.id
_entity.type
_entity.pdbx_description
1 polymer ?
#
loop_
_entity_poly.entity_id
_entity_poly.type
_entity_poly.pdbx_seq_one_letter_code
_entity_poly.pdbx_strand_id
1 'polypeptide(L)'
;AKQRGAWDGTKFLLEQGRDWIIEEMKASGLRGRGGAGFPTGLKWSFMPKKSDGRPHYLVVNADESEPGTCKDREIMRHDPHLLIEGCMLACFAMGAHACYIYIRGEYVAEKHALQKAVDEAYEARLVGQSNVHDFPFDIYVHHGAGAYICGEETALIESLEGKKGMPRLKP
;
A
#
# COMPACT_ATOMS: atom_id res chain seq x y z
N ALA A 1 -4.82 2.54 -17.90
CA ALA A 1 -4.66 1.47 -16.90
C ALA A 1 -5.23 0.13 -17.38
N LYS A 2 -6.56 -0.01 -17.53
CA LYS A 2 -7.23 -1.28 -17.91
C LYS A 2 -6.70 -1.96 -19.17
N GLN A 3 -6.40 -1.20 -20.22
CA GLN A 3 -5.80 -1.75 -21.45
C GLN A 3 -4.44 -2.42 -21.25
N ARG A 4 -3.73 -2.12 -20.14
CA ARG A 4 -2.45 -2.73 -19.77
C ARG A 4 -2.60 -3.86 -18.73
N GLY A 5 -3.83 -4.28 -18.43
CA GLY A 5 -4.11 -5.38 -17.49
C GLY A 5 -4.30 -4.96 -16.03
N ALA A 6 -4.27 -3.66 -15.69
CA ALA A 6 -4.63 -3.20 -14.35
C ALA A 6 -6.15 -3.30 -14.13
N TRP A 7 -6.57 -3.71 -12.94
CA TRP A 7 -7.98 -3.97 -12.59
C TRP A 7 -8.62 -5.11 -13.38
N ASP A 8 -7.81 -6.04 -13.89
CA ASP A 8 -8.28 -7.22 -14.60
C ASP A 8 -8.36 -8.41 -13.63
N GLY A 9 -9.55 -9.00 -13.50
CA GLY A 9 -9.77 -10.14 -12.59
C GLY A 9 -9.68 -9.82 -11.09
N THR A 10 -9.59 -8.55 -10.66
CA THR A 10 -9.44 -8.18 -9.23
C THR A 10 -10.53 -8.80 -8.35
N LYS A 11 -11.80 -8.80 -8.80
CA LYS A 11 -12.90 -9.44 -8.06
C LYS A 11 -12.68 -10.94 -7.88
N PHE A 12 -12.28 -11.63 -8.94
CA PHE A 12 -12.00 -13.06 -8.90
C PHE A 12 -10.87 -13.39 -7.91
N LEU A 13 -9.81 -12.57 -7.89
CA LEU A 13 -8.69 -12.74 -6.94
C LEU A 13 -9.15 -12.58 -5.49
N LEU A 14 -10.03 -11.60 -5.22
CA LEU A 14 -10.60 -11.39 -3.88
C LEU A 14 -11.52 -12.56 -3.47
N GLU A 15 -12.31 -13.09 -4.40
CA GLU A 15 -13.21 -14.23 -4.17
C GLU A 15 -12.48 -15.53 -3.81
N GLN A 16 -11.20 -15.70 -4.20
CA GLN A 16 -10.38 -16.84 -3.74
C GLN A 16 -10.14 -16.82 -2.22
N GLY A 17 -10.30 -15.66 -1.59
CA GLY A 17 -10.19 -15.48 -0.15
C GLY A 17 -8.78 -15.13 0.33
N ARG A 18 -8.73 -14.67 1.57
CA ARG A 18 -7.53 -14.08 2.20
C ARG A 18 -6.37 -15.06 2.29
N ASP A 19 -6.66 -16.27 2.75
CA ASP A 19 -5.63 -17.30 2.95
C ASP A 19 -5.03 -17.74 1.60
N TRP A 20 -5.83 -17.81 0.53
CA TRP A 20 -5.33 -18.12 -0.81
C TRP A 20 -4.33 -17.07 -1.29
N ILE A 21 -4.66 -15.77 -1.20
CA ILE A 21 -3.74 -14.69 -1.60
C ILE A 21 -2.43 -14.76 -0.80
N ILE A 22 -2.49 -14.99 0.51
CA ILE A 22 -1.29 -15.09 1.35
C ILE A 22 -0.41 -16.27 0.92
N GLU A 23 -1.00 -17.44 0.64
CA GLU A 23 -0.26 -18.62 0.21
C GLU A 23 0.34 -18.44 -1.19
N GLU A 24 -0.38 -17.85 -2.15
CA GLU A 24 0.18 -17.49 -3.46
C GLU A 24 1.36 -16.53 -3.33
N MET A 25 1.27 -15.54 -2.44
CA MET A 25 2.36 -14.60 -2.17
C MET A 25 3.57 -15.27 -1.53
N LYS A 26 3.37 -16.30 -0.68
CA LYS A 26 4.48 -17.12 -0.15
C LYS A 26 5.08 -18.01 -1.23
N ALA A 27 4.24 -18.68 -2.02
CA ALA A 27 4.65 -19.59 -3.09
C ALA A 27 5.44 -18.88 -4.19
N SER A 28 5.11 -17.62 -4.49
CA SER A 28 5.85 -16.78 -5.45
C SER A 28 7.31 -16.50 -5.04
N GLY A 29 7.66 -16.68 -3.76
CA GLY A 29 8.97 -16.33 -3.23
C GLY A 29 9.25 -14.83 -3.19
N LEU A 30 8.23 -13.96 -3.28
CA LEU A 30 8.42 -12.51 -3.31
C LEU A 30 9.09 -12.01 -2.02
N ARG A 31 10.24 -11.37 -2.18
CA ARG A 31 10.97 -10.68 -1.11
C ARG A 31 10.71 -9.17 -1.15
N GLY A 32 10.75 -8.54 0.03
CA GLY A 32 10.52 -7.11 0.19
C GLY A 32 11.47 -6.26 -0.65
N ARG A 33 10.90 -5.31 -1.39
CA ARG A 33 11.60 -4.48 -2.37
C ARG A 33 12.11 -3.13 -1.84
N GLY A 34 11.99 -2.90 -0.52
CA GLY A 34 12.47 -1.67 0.12
C GLY A 34 13.94 -1.69 0.54
N GLY A 35 14.53 -2.87 0.81
CA GLY A 35 15.94 -2.99 1.22
C GLY A 35 16.19 -4.14 2.20
N ALA A 36 15.28 -4.36 3.16
CA ALA A 36 15.40 -5.43 4.16
C ALA A 36 15.25 -6.86 3.58
N GLY A 37 14.65 -7.00 2.40
CA GLY A 37 14.53 -8.29 1.72
C GLY A 37 13.72 -9.37 2.46
N PHE A 38 12.86 -8.97 3.39
CA PHE A 38 12.02 -9.89 4.18
C PHE A 38 10.95 -10.56 3.30
N PRO A 39 10.61 -11.85 3.49
CA PRO A 39 9.59 -12.52 2.66
C PRO A 39 8.20 -11.88 2.81
N THR A 40 7.61 -11.44 1.69
CA THR A 40 6.41 -10.59 1.69
C THR A 40 5.17 -11.34 2.17
N GLY A 41 4.91 -12.54 1.63
CA GLY A 41 3.77 -13.36 2.05
C GLY A 41 3.86 -13.79 3.53
N LEU A 42 5.08 -14.02 4.03
CA LEU A 42 5.29 -14.29 5.47
C LEU A 42 4.96 -13.04 6.31
N LYS A 43 5.41 -11.85 5.90
CA LYS A 43 5.09 -10.60 6.60
C LYS A 43 3.58 -10.38 6.70
N TRP A 44 2.86 -10.59 5.61
CA TRP A 44 1.40 -10.44 5.57
C TRP A 44 0.69 -11.43 6.50
N SER A 45 1.24 -12.63 6.67
CA SER A 45 0.66 -13.64 7.56
C SER A 45 0.76 -13.32 9.06
N PHE A 46 1.56 -12.33 9.46
CA PHE A 46 1.65 -11.89 10.85
C PHE A 46 0.45 -11.05 11.30
N MET A 47 -0.36 -10.56 10.36
CA MET A 47 -1.53 -9.75 10.69
C MET A 47 -2.58 -10.59 11.43
N PRO A 48 -3.18 -10.08 12.52
CA PRO A 48 -4.14 -10.85 13.31
C PRO A 48 -5.33 -11.31 12.47
N LYS A 49 -5.61 -12.63 12.48
CA LYS A 49 -6.80 -13.19 11.81
C LYS A 49 -8.10 -12.78 12.51
N LYS A 50 -8.07 -12.66 13.83
CA LYS A 50 -9.16 -12.17 14.67
C LYS A 50 -8.89 -10.72 15.04
N SER A 51 -9.85 -9.84 14.77
CA SER A 51 -9.78 -8.46 15.26
C SER A 51 -10.03 -8.46 16.77
N ASP A 52 -9.23 -7.69 17.49
CA ASP A 52 -9.41 -7.37 18.90
C ASP A 52 -10.23 -6.09 19.11
N GLY A 53 -10.93 -5.64 18.07
CA GLY A 53 -11.68 -4.38 18.03
C GLY A 53 -10.88 -3.21 17.45
N ARG A 54 -9.56 -3.35 17.25
CA ARG A 54 -8.76 -2.32 16.57
C ARG A 54 -8.83 -2.47 15.06
N PRO A 55 -8.96 -1.36 14.31
CA PRO A 55 -8.83 -1.39 12.86
C PRO A 55 -7.39 -1.72 12.47
N HIS A 56 -7.24 -2.58 11.47
CA HIS A 56 -5.96 -2.84 10.83
C HIS A 56 -5.77 -1.90 9.65
N TYR A 57 -4.53 -1.47 9.42
CA TYR A 57 -4.17 -0.57 8.34
C TYR A 57 -3.04 -1.15 7.51
N LEU A 58 -3.07 -0.89 6.20
CA LEU A 58 -1.90 -1.02 5.35
C LEU A 58 -1.25 0.36 5.25
N VAL A 59 0.07 0.39 5.40
CA VAL A 59 0.85 1.58 5.09
C VAL A 59 1.83 1.24 3.99
N VAL A 60 1.69 1.91 2.85
CA VAL A 60 2.61 1.81 1.73
C VAL A 60 3.68 2.87 1.90
N ASN A 61 4.93 2.41 2.01
CA ASN A 61 6.08 3.28 2.06
C ASN A 61 6.46 3.71 0.64
N ALA A 62 6.22 4.97 0.32
CA ALA A 62 6.59 5.61 -0.94
C ALA A 62 7.48 6.85 -0.70
N ASP A 63 8.28 6.82 0.38
CA ASP A 63 9.22 7.89 0.71
C ASP A 63 10.51 7.83 -0.13
N GLU A 64 10.99 6.64 -0.50
CA GLU A 64 12.14 6.41 -1.41
C GLU A 64 13.27 7.46 -1.29
N SER A 65 13.71 7.76 -0.07
CA SER A 65 14.73 8.78 0.17
C SER A 65 16.18 8.27 -0.01
N GLU A 66 16.35 6.98 -0.33
CA GLU A 66 17.65 6.32 -0.52
C GLU A 66 18.38 6.87 -1.76
N PRO A 67 19.64 7.37 -1.63
CA PRO A 67 20.42 7.86 -2.75
C PRO A 67 20.52 6.87 -3.91
N GLY A 68 20.21 7.35 -5.12
CA GLY A 68 20.25 6.55 -6.34
C GLY A 68 19.01 5.68 -6.60
N THR A 69 18.05 5.64 -5.68
CA THR A 69 16.80 4.89 -5.87
C THR A 69 15.72 5.81 -6.47
N CYS A 70 15.07 5.35 -7.54
CA CYS A 70 13.99 6.09 -8.22
C CYS A 70 12.88 5.18 -8.79
N LYS A 71 12.86 3.90 -8.39
CA LYS A 71 11.90 2.91 -8.89
C LYS A 71 10.46 3.20 -8.43
N ASP A 72 10.28 3.63 -7.19
CA ASP A 72 8.97 3.91 -6.60
C ASP A 72 8.39 5.19 -7.22
N ARG A 73 9.26 6.18 -7.45
CA ARG A 73 8.93 7.37 -8.23
C ARG A 73 8.32 7.05 -9.60
N GLU A 74 8.93 6.14 -10.36
CA GLU A 74 8.44 5.76 -11.69
C GLU A 74 7.10 5.01 -11.60
N ILE A 75 6.92 4.14 -10.60
CA ILE A 75 5.64 3.44 -10.36
C ILE A 75 4.51 4.45 -10.12
N MET A 76 4.72 5.40 -9.20
CA MET A 76 3.70 6.39 -8.84
C MET A 76 3.34 7.32 -10.01
N ARG A 77 4.30 7.61 -10.89
CA ARG A 77 4.08 8.53 -12.01
C ARG A 77 3.40 7.88 -13.21
N HIS A 78 3.80 6.66 -13.56
CA HIS A 78 3.45 6.06 -14.86
C HIS A 78 2.40 4.96 -14.77
N ASP A 79 2.40 4.19 -13.67
CA ASP A 79 1.46 3.10 -13.45
C ASP A 79 0.81 3.13 -12.03
N PRO A 80 0.28 4.27 -11.57
CA PRO A 80 -0.29 4.40 -10.22
C PRO A 80 -1.48 3.46 -9.97
N HIS A 81 -2.25 3.09 -11.00
CA HIS A 81 -3.36 2.16 -10.84
C HIS A 81 -2.92 0.74 -10.43
N LEU A 82 -1.74 0.27 -10.87
CA LEU A 82 -1.21 -1.02 -10.42
C LEU A 82 -0.84 -0.98 -8.94
N LEU A 83 -0.31 0.15 -8.48
CA LEU A 83 -0.04 0.35 -7.06
C LEU A 83 -1.35 0.32 -6.25
N ILE A 84 -2.39 1.04 -6.70
CA ILE A 84 -3.69 1.11 -6.00
C ILE A 84 -4.37 -0.27 -5.96
N GLU A 85 -4.38 -1.01 -7.08
CA GLU A 85 -4.92 -2.37 -7.12
C GLU A 85 -4.15 -3.31 -6.17
N GLY A 86 -2.82 -3.24 -6.19
CA GLY A 86 -1.98 -3.99 -5.26
C GLY A 86 -2.28 -3.66 -3.79
N CYS A 87 -2.58 -2.39 -3.48
CA CYS A 87 -3.01 -1.99 -2.13
C CYS A 87 -4.31 -2.68 -1.73
N MET A 88 -5.29 -2.77 -2.64
CA MET A 88 -6.56 -3.42 -2.37
C MET A 88 -6.38 -4.91 -2.07
N LEU A 89 -5.62 -5.62 -2.92
CA LEU A 89 -5.35 -7.05 -2.75
C LEU A 89 -4.58 -7.32 -1.44
N ALA A 90 -3.56 -6.51 -1.14
CA ALA A 90 -2.80 -6.61 0.10
C ALA A 90 -3.66 -6.31 1.33
N CYS A 91 -4.52 -5.29 1.27
CA CYS A 91 -5.44 -4.97 2.35
C CYS A 91 -6.42 -6.10 2.61
N PHE A 92 -7.02 -6.64 1.55
CA PHE A 92 -7.94 -7.76 1.67
C PHE A 92 -7.26 -8.97 2.33
N ALA A 93 -6.10 -9.39 1.82
CA ALA A 93 -5.32 -10.49 2.37
C ALA A 93 -5.05 -10.32 3.88
N MET A 94 -4.60 -9.12 4.27
CA MET A 94 -4.28 -8.80 5.66
C MET A 94 -5.49 -8.43 6.53
N GLY A 95 -6.68 -8.27 5.95
CA GLY A 95 -7.86 -7.78 6.66
C GLY A 95 -7.71 -6.34 7.15
N ALA A 96 -7.02 -5.50 6.37
CA ALA A 96 -6.90 -4.07 6.63
C ALA A 96 -8.13 -3.31 6.13
N HIS A 97 -8.51 -2.27 6.87
CA HIS A 97 -9.71 -1.47 6.62
C HIS A 97 -9.43 -0.25 5.74
N ALA A 98 -8.21 0.28 5.82
CA ALA A 98 -7.77 1.39 4.99
C ALA A 98 -6.28 1.26 4.65
N CYS A 99 -5.92 1.83 3.50
CA CYS A 99 -4.54 1.98 3.06
C CYS A 99 -4.11 3.45 3.12
N TYR A 100 -2.94 3.70 3.68
CA TYR A 100 -2.26 4.99 3.60
C TYR A 100 -1.01 4.85 2.74
N ILE A 101 -0.95 5.58 1.63
CA ILE A 101 0.29 5.73 0.85
C ILE A 101 1.03 6.95 1.40
N TYR A 102 2.16 6.70 2.06
CA TYR A 102 3.03 7.77 2.55
C TYR A 102 4.03 8.12 1.45
N ILE A 103 3.76 9.20 0.71
CA ILE A 103 4.60 9.66 -0.38
C ILE A 103 5.61 10.71 0.11
N ARG A 104 6.83 10.60 -0.39
CA ARG A 104 7.92 11.54 -0.16
C ARG A 104 7.50 13.00 -0.36
N GLY A 105 7.99 13.90 0.51
CA GLY A 105 7.67 15.33 0.43
C GLY A 105 8.17 16.03 -0.84
N GLU A 106 9.27 15.56 -1.43
CA GLU A 106 9.82 16.12 -2.67
C GLU A 106 9.09 15.65 -3.93
N TYR A 107 8.29 14.59 -3.84
CA TYR A 107 7.58 13.96 -4.95
C TYR A 107 6.22 14.63 -5.21
N VAL A 108 6.24 15.95 -5.46
CA VAL A 108 5.03 16.77 -5.63
C VAL A 108 4.27 16.39 -6.90
N ALA A 109 4.96 16.23 -8.03
CA ALA A 109 4.32 15.89 -9.30
C ALA A 109 3.75 14.46 -9.27
N GLU A 110 4.48 13.53 -8.66
CA GLU A 110 4.10 12.14 -8.49
C GLU A 110 2.92 12.01 -7.52
N LYS A 111 2.87 12.83 -6.45
CA LYS A 111 1.68 12.95 -5.59
C LYS A 111 0.46 13.33 -6.41
N HIS A 112 0.55 14.36 -7.26
CA HIS A 112 -0.58 14.79 -8.07
C HIS A 112 -1.02 13.72 -9.07
N ALA A 113 -0.07 13.02 -9.71
CA ALA A 113 -0.38 11.90 -10.59
C ALA A 113 -1.08 10.74 -9.86
N LEU A 114 -0.56 10.38 -8.68
CA LEU A 114 -1.14 9.33 -7.85
C LEU A 114 -2.52 9.71 -7.32
N GLN A 115 -2.69 10.94 -6.81
CA GLN A 115 -3.99 11.42 -6.33
C GLN A 115 -5.02 11.41 -7.45
N LYS A 116 -4.64 11.86 -8.65
CA LYS A 116 -5.52 11.80 -9.82
C LYS A 116 -5.97 10.35 -10.11
N ALA A 117 -5.05 9.38 -10.05
CA ALA A 117 -5.39 7.97 -10.26
C ALA A 117 -6.27 7.39 -9.13
N VAL A 118 -6.10 7.86 -7.90
CA VAL A 118 -7.00 7.53 -6.76
C VAL A 118 -8.39 8.08 -7.04
N ASP A 119 -8.50 9.35 -7.43
CA ASP A 119 -9.78 9.99 -7.76
C ASP A 119 -10.48 9.24 -8.91
N GLU A 120 -9.75 8.92 -9.99
CA GLU A 120 -10.25 8.09 -11.11
C GLU A 120 -10.74 6.71 -10.64
N ALA A 121 -10.06 6.09 -9.67
CA ALA A 121 -10.47 4.80 -9.12
C ALA A 121 -11.74 4.90 -8.26
N TYR A 122 -11.90 5.98 -7.49
CA TYR A 122 -13.13 6.27 -6.74
C TYR A 122 -14.30 6.57 -7.70
N GLU A 123 -14.09 7.42 -8.71
CA GLU A 123 -15.10 7.75 -9.74
C GLU A 123 -15.57 6.50 -10.49
N ALA A 124 -14.65 5.59 -10.83
CA ALA A 124 -14.96 4.33 -11.49
C ALA A 124 -15.53 3.25 -10.54
N ARG A 125 -15.70 3.56 -9.24
CA ARG A 125 -16.12 2.63 -8.18
C ARG A 125 -15.24 1.37 -8.09
N LEU A 126 -13.95 1.49 -8.37
CA LEU A 126 -12.96 0.43 -8.18
C LEU A 126 -12.51 0.36 -6.70
N VAL A 127 -12.52 1.49 -6.01
CA VAL A 127 -12.27 1.60 -4.57
C VAL A 127 -13.44 2.34 -3.88
N GLY A 128 -13.41 2.41 -2.55
CA GLY A 128 -14.43 3.01 -1.70
C GLY A 128 -15.36 2.00 -1.03
N GLN A 129 -16.28 2.48 -0.21
CA GLN A 129 -17.16 1.65 0.63
C GLN A 129 -18.16 0.78 -0.17
N SER A 130 -18.56 1.21 -1.36
CA SER A 130 -19.52 0.51 -2.22
C SER A 130 -18.95 0.29 -3.64
N ASN A 131 -17.72 -0.22 -3.68
CA ASN A 131 -17.02 -0.53 -4.94
C ASN A 131 -17.55 -1.81 -5.60
N VAL A 132 -17.12 -2.05 -6.84
CA VAL A 132 -17.57 -3.18 -7.68
C VAL A 132 -17.04 -4.55 -7.27
N HIS A 133 -16.17 -4.61 -6.26
CA HIS A 133 -15.52 -5.83 -5.79
C HIS A 133 -16.09 -6.38 -4.48
N ASP A 134 -17.16 -5.77 -3.95
CA ASP A 134 -17.84 -6.21 -2.71
C ASP A 134 -16.92 -6.28 -1.47
N PHE A 135 -15.82 -5.53 -1.47
CA PHE A 135 -14.88 -5.39 -0.36
C PHE A 135 -14.65 -3.90 -0.05
N PRO A 136 -15.22 -3.35 1.05
CA PRO A 136 -15.02 -1.95 1.40
C PRO A 136 -13.54 -1.63 1.61
N PHE A 137 -13.02 -0.69 0.81
CA PHE A 137 -11.60 -0.37 0.80
C PHE A 137 -11.39 1.12 0.53
N ASP A 138 -10.87 1.84 1.52
CA ASP A 138 -10.46 3.23 1.35
C ASP A 138 -8.95 3.38 1.25
N ILE A 139 -8.53 4.33 0.43
CA ILE A 139 -7.13 4.65 0.20
C ILE A 139 -6.88 6.14 0.31
N TYR A 140 -5.82 6.49 1.05
CA TYR A 140 -5.46 7.86 1.35
C TYR A 140 -4.01 8.13 0.95
N VAL A 141 -3.77 9.26 0.28
CA VAL A 141 -2.42 9.72 -0.05
C VAL A 141 -1.97 10.72 1.00
N HIS A 142 -0.96 10.36 1.79
CA HIS A 142 -0.35 11.23 2.79
C HIS A 142 1.00 11.74 2.30
N HIS A 143 1.22 13.05 2.37
CA HIS A 143 2.43 13.70 1.86
C HIS A 143 3.38 14.03 2.99
N GLY A 144 4.59 13.46 2.95
CA GLY A 144 5.66 13.74 3.90
C GLY A 144 6.25 15.15 3.74
N ALA A 145 7.27 15.44 4.55
CA ALA A 145 7.91 16.75 4.63
C ALA A 145 9.44 16.73 4.42
N GLY A 146 9.96 15.75 3.66
CA GLY A 146 11.38 15.70 3.25
C GLY A 146 12.34 15.18 4.31
N ALA A 147 12.00 14.07 4.97
CA ALA A 147 12.81 13.48 6.02
C ALA A 147 13.12 12.00 5.71
N TYR A 148 14.36 11.70 5.33
CA TYR A 148 14.83 10.33 5.03
C TYR A 148 14.47 9.32 6.12
N ILE A 149 14.57 9.73 7.40
CA ILE A 149 14.28 8.86 8.54
C ILE A 149 12.81 8.41 8.59
N CYS A 150 11.89 9.20 8.03
CA CYS A 150 10.47 8.83 7.93
C CYS A 150 10.22 7.68 6.93
N GLY A 151 11.24 7.27 6.15
CA GLY A 151 11.19 6.05 5.36
C GLY A 151 11.41 4.77 6.16
N GLU A 152 11.82 4.83 7.43
CA GLU A 152 11.89 3.65 8.32
C GLU A 152 10.48 3.26 8.80
N GLU A 153 10.17 1.95 8.87
CA GLU A 153 8.78 1.48 9.05
C GLU A 153 8.08 2.00 10.30
N THR A 154 8.78 2.19 11.42
CA THR A 154 8.20 2.71 12.66
C THR A 154 8.18 4.23 12.72
N ALA A 155 9.21 4.89 12.17
CA ALA A 155 9.25 6.35 12.04
C ALA A 155 8.16 6.87 11.10
N LEU A 156 7.85 6.11 10.05
CA LEU A 156 6.79 6.41 9.10
C LEU A 156 5.43 6.46 9.82
N ILE A 157 5.15 5.50 10.70
CA ILE A 157 3.92 5.45 11.51
C ILE A 157 3.83 6.68 12.41
N GLU A 158 4.91 7.04 13.11
CA GLU A 158 4.94 8.26 13.95
C GLU A 158 4.68 9.53 13.13
N SER A 159 5.26 9.63 11.93
CA SER A 159 5.04 10.76 11.02
C SER A 159 3.58 10.82 10.54
N LEU A 160 2.97 9.68 10.21
CA LEU A 160 1.55 9.59 9.84
C LEU A 160 0.62 10.00 10.99
N GLU A 161 1.00 9.69 12.23
CA GLU A 161 0.29 10.11 13.45
C GLU A 161 0.46 11.61 13.76
N GLY A 162 1.20 12.37 12.94
CA GLY A 162 1.45 13.80 13.12
C GLY A 162 2.53 14.12 14.16
N LYS A 163 3.29 13.12 14.60
CA LYS A 163 4.42 13.29 15.52
C LYS A 163 5.71 13.46 14.73
N LYS A 164 6.81 13.72 15.44
CA LYS A 164 8.15 13.70 14.82
C LYS A 164 8.47 12.27 14.38
N GLY A 165 8.96 12.09 13.15
CA GLY A 165 9.34 10.78 12.59
C GLY A 165 10.59 10.17 13.25
N MET A 166 10.49 9.87 14.54
CA MET A 166 11.51 9.14 15.30
C MET A 166 11.13 7.66 15.34
N PRO A 167 12.05 6.74 14.99
CA PRO A 167 11.77 5.30 15.06
C PRO A 167 11.35 4.86 16.46
N ARG A 168 10.39 3.94 16.53
CA ARG A 168 10.04 3.23 17.77
C ARG A 168 11.05 2.12 18.01
N LEU A 169 11.34 1.83 19.28
CA LEU A 169 12.11 0.64 19.62
C LEU A 169 11.30 -0.61 19.25
N LYS A 170 11.90 -1.50 18.46
CA LYS A 170 11.35 -2.84 18.21
C LYS A 170 11.71 -3.70 19.42
N PRO A 171 10.74 -4.35 20.09
CA PRO A 171 11.02 -5.31 21.15
C PRO A 171 11.76 -6.54 20.61
#